data_AF-A0A929XXI0-F1
#
_entry.id   AF-A0A929XXI0-F1
#
_cell.length_a   1.000
_cell.length_b   1.000
_cell.length_c   1.000
_cell.angle_alpha   90.00
_cell.angle_beta   90.00
_cell.angle_gamma   90.00
#
_symmetry.space_group_name_H-M   'P 1'
#
loop_
_entity.id
_entity.type
_entity.pdbx_description
1 polymer ?
#
loop_
_entity_poly.entity_id
_entity_poly.type
_entity_poly.pdbx_seq_one_letter_code
_entity_poly.pdbx_strand_id
1 'polypeptide(L)'
;MRRIKPFLGALLLGVCMFLTACGDQKEGKEAKQKTASFAESSQGEEKKETSAVIPITYSNLVDEETRNRVSAAFKNAGLKDEKITAFFLAVDEYNNAVGKENLVQKMTTTDGPFPSMDSDRLIDLWLQNGGF
;
A
#
# COMPACT_ATOMS: atom_id res chain seq x y z
N MET A 1 20.38 15.45 64.19
CA MET A 1 21.05 15.54 62.87
C MET A 1 20.68 16.88 62.22
N ARG A 2 21.59 17.43 61.41
CA ARG A 2 21.71 18.85 61.01
C ARG A 2 21.02 19.19 59.66
N ARG A 3 20.68 20.49 59.51
CA ARG A 3 20.46 21.33 58.28
C ARG A 3 19.17 21.09 57.47
N ILE A 4 18.23 22.05 57.32
CA ILE A 4 18.22 23.35 56.60
C ILE A 4 18.51 23.18 55.10
N LYS A 5 17.46 22.98 54.27
CA LYS A 5 16.73 23.92 53.36
C LYS A 5 17.44 24.12 51.97
N PRO A 6 16.90 24.95 51.05
CA PRO A 6 16.14 24.56 49.85
C PRO A 6 16.90 24.94 48.56
N PHE A 7 16.52 24.46 47.37
CA PHE A 7 16.87 25.09 46.09
C PHE A 7 16.20 24.32 44.95
N LEU A 8 15.45 24.98 44.05
CA LEU A 8 15.97 25.65 42.85
C LEU A 8 16.57 24.61 41.88
N GLY A 9 16.11 24.43 40.66
CA GLY A 9 15.24 25.23 39.82
C GLY A 9 15.31 24.66 38.40
N ALA A 10 14.86 25.49 37.45
CA ALA A 10 14.94 25.32 36.01
C ALA A 10 14.02 24.22 35.43
N LEU A 11 12.93 24.58 34.75
CA LEU A 11 12.92 25.14 33.38
C LEU A 11 13.43 24.10 32.39
N LEU A 12 12.52 23.48 31.63
CA LEU A 12 12.60 23.40 30.17
C LEU A 12 11.26 22.88 29.63
N LEU A 13 10.38 23.79 29.22
CA LEU A 13 10.26 24.29 27.84
C LEU A 13 9.62 23.27 26.90
N GLY A 14 8.37 23.58 26.53
CA GLY A 14 7.99 23.62 25.11
C GLY A 14 7.86 22.29 24.39
N VAL A 15 6.70 21.66 24.54
CA VAL A 15 6.13 20.85 23.44
C VAL A 15 5.79 21.82 22.31
N CYS A 16 6.74 22.02 21.39
CA CYS A 16 6.48 22.66 20.11
C CYS A 16 6.06 21.57 19.11
N MET A 17 4.74 21.39 18.95
CA MET A 17 4.16 20.84 17.74
C MET A 17 4.49 21.79 16.58
N PHE A 18 5.58 21.54 15.86
CA PHE A 18 5.76 22.14 14.54
C PHE A 18 4.95 21.34 13.54
N LEU A 19 3.68 21.75 13.38
CA LEU A 19 2.96 21.56 12.13
C LEU A 19 3.62 22.49 11.11
N THR A 20 4.65 22.01 10.43
CA THR A 20 5.21 22.72 9.28
C THR A 20 4.21 22.61 8.13
N ALA A 21 3.32 23.58 8.06
CA ALA A 21 2.57 23.90 6.87
C ALA A 21 3.57 24.32 5.78
N CYS A 22 3.74 23.48 4.75
CA CYS A 22 4.27 23.96 3.48
C CYS A 22 3.21 24.87 2.84
N GLY A 23 3.32 26.16 3.11
CA GLY A 23 2.60 27.21 2.40
C GLY A 23 3.61 28.21 1.86
N ASP A 24 4.09 27.99 0.63
CA ASP A 24 4.56 29.09 -0.20
C ASP A 24 3.82 29.02 -1.53
N GLN A 25 3.11 30.11 -1.79
CA GLN A 25 2.16 30.29 -2.86
C GLN A 25 2.95 30.90 -4.02
N LYS A 26 3.23 30.08 -5.04
CA LYS A 26 3.52 30.59 -6.38
C LYS A 26 2.44 30.09 -7.33
N GLU A 27 1.75 31.05 -7.91
CA GLU A 27 0.69 30.88 -8.89
C GLU A 27 1.16 30.03 -10.09
N GLY A 28 0.20 29.25 -10.62
CA GLY A 28 0.24 28.79 -12.00
C GLY A 28 0.59 27.32 -12.19
N LYS A 29 -0.39 26.43 -11.93
CA LYS A 29 -0.94 25.46 -12.90
C LYS A 29 -1.98 24.58 -12.21
N GLU A 30 -3.19 24.61 -12.74
CA GLU A 30 -4.38 23.93 -12.22
C GLU A 30 -4.17 22.41 -12.12
N ALA A 31 -4.08 21.91 -10.89
CA ALA A 31 -4.28 20.50 -10.61
C ALA A 31 -5.76 20.29 -10.27
N LYS A 32 -6.49 19.63 -11.16
CA LYS A 32 -7.89 19.20 -10.92
C LYS A 32 -7.94 18.23 -9.74
N GLN A 33 -8.28 18.78 -8.58
CA GLN A 33 -8.76 18.06 -7.42
C GLN A 33 -10.20 17.59 -7.70
N LYS A 34 -10.41 16.29 -7.97
CA LYS A 34 -11.77 15.71 -7.92
C LYS A 34 -12.09 15.40 -6.46
N THR A 35 -12.62 16.41 -5.78
CA THR A 35 -13.48 16.23 -4.62
C THR A 35 -14.71 15.44 -5.07
N ALA A 36 -14.96 14.29 -4.46
CA ALA A 36 -16.19 13.55 -4.67
C ALA A 36 -17.36 14.34 -4.06
N SER A 37 -18.07 15.10 -4.88
CA SER A 37 -19.41 15.57 -4.54
C SER A 37 -20.43 14.61 -5.16
N PHE A 38 -21.20 13.94 -4.31
CA PHE A 38 -22.46 13.34 -4.70
C PHE A 38 -23.40 14.48 -5.12
N ALA A 39 -23.56 14.67 -6.43
CA ALA A 39 -24.51 15.60 -7.01
C ALA A 39 -25.37 14.82 -8.00
N GLU A 40 -26.60 14.58 -7.59
CA GLU A 40 -27.69 14.09 -8.41
C GLU A 40 -28.01 15.15 -9.49
N SER A 41 -27.89 14.80 -10.76
CA SER A 41 -28.32 15.65 -11.87
C SER A 41 -28.70 14.82 -13.09
N SER A 42 -30.01 14.77 -13.28
CA SER A 42 -30.80 14.65 -14.50
C SER A 42 -30.08 14.82 -15.85
N GLN A 43 -30.32 13.81 -16.70
CA GLN A 43 -30.57 13.82 -18.15
C GLN A 43 -29.97 14.97 -18.98
N GLY A 44 -28.90 14.64 -19.70
CA GLY A 44 -28.36 15.43 -20.81
C GLY A 44 -27.34 14.59 -21.59
N GLU A 45 -27.72 14.20 -22.80
CA GLU A 45 -26.94 13.59 -23.90
C GLU A 45 -25.63 12.84 -23.52
N GLU A 46 -25.72 11.51 -23.48
CA GLU A 46 -24.58 10.61 -23.28
C GLU A 46 -23.59 10.69 -24.45
N LYS A 47 -22.58 11.54 -24.33
CA LYS A 47 -21.29 11.25 -24.93
C LYS A 47 -20.73 10.05 -24.16
N LYS A 48 -20.91 8.84 -24.71
CA LYS A 48 -20.37 7.59 -24.16
C LYS A 48 -18.86 7.73 -24.08
N GLU A 49 -18.34 8.25 -22.96
CA GLU A 49 -16.94 8.04 -22.59
C GLU A 49 -16.81 6.54 -22.41
N THR A 50 -16.30 5.87 -23.46
CA THR A 50 -15.83 4.51 -23.33
C THR A 50 -14.64 4.59 -22.38
N SER A 51 -14.88 4.41 -21.09
CA SER A 51 -13.81 4.20 -20.13
C SER A 51 -12.92 3.11 -20.70
N ALA A 52 -11.69 3.46 -21.06
CA ALA A 52 -10.77 2.49 -21.63
C ALA A 52 -10.63 1.33 -20.63
N VAL A 53 -10.87 0.12 -21.10
CA VAL A 53 -10.59 -1.09 -20.34
C VAL A 53 -9.07 -1.21 -20.28
N ILE A 54 -8.47 -0.88 -19.14
CA ILE A 54 -7.01 -0.88 -18.98
C ILE A 54 -6.59 -2.25 -18.45
N PRO A 55 -5.85 -3.06 -19.22
CA PRO A 55 -5.31 -4.32 -18.73
C PRO A 55 -4.26 -4.05 -17.64
N ILE A 56 -4.15 -4.96 -16.68
CA ILE A 56 -3.13 -4.90 -15.62
C ILE A 56 -2.20 -6.10 -15.71
N THR A 57 -0.94 -5.90 -15.34
CA THR A 57 0.05 -6.97 -15.21
C THR A 57 0.37 -7.19 -13.74
N TYR A 58 0.30 -8.44 -13.27
CA TYR A 58 0.45 -8.78 -11.86
C TYR A 58 1.08 -10.17 -11.68
N SER A 59 1.54 -10.47 -10.47
CA SER A 59 2.05 -11.77 -10.04
C SER A 59 1.73 -12.00 -8.56
N ASN A 60 1.49 -13.24 -8.18
CA ASN A 60 1.43 -13.66 -6.77
C ASN A 60 2.81 -13.98 -6.18
N LEU A 61 3.90 -13.72 -6.92
CA LEU A 61 5.28 -14.02 -6.50
C LEU A 61 5.50 -15.51 -6.19
N VAL A 62 4.78 -16.36 -6.92
CA VAL A 62 4.96 -17.82 -6.88
C VAL A 62 6.24 -18.21 -7.64
N ASP A 63 6.52 -17.54 -8.77
CA ASP A 63 7.70 -17.80 -9.60
C ASP A 63 8.98 -17.12 -9.09
N GLU A 64 10.10 -17.82 -9.22
CA GLU A 64 11.42 -17.33 -8.81
C GLU A 64 11.87 -16.10 -9.60
N GLU A 65 11.55 -16.04 -10.90
CA GLU A 65 11.95 -14.93 -11.77
C GLU A 65 11.43 -13.58 -11.24
N THR A 66 10.14 -13.51 -10.93
CA THR A 66 9.52 -12.30 -10.40
C THR A 66 10.03 -12.00 -8.99
N ARG A 67 10.22 -13.01 -8.14
CA ARG A 67 10.82 -12.83 -6.80
C ARG A 67 12.23 -12.25 -6.89
N ASN A 68 13.05 -12.72 -7.82
CA ASN A 68 14.40 -12.20 -8.05
C ASN A 68 14.39 -10.73 -8.48
N ARG A 69 13.46 -10.35 -9.36
CA ARG A 69 13.26 -8.94 -9.76
C ARG A 69 12.87 -8.06 -8.58
N VAL A 70 11.93 -8.51 -7.73
CA VAL A 70 11.50 -7.78 -6.53
C VAL A 70 12.63 -7.67 -5.51
N SER A 71 13.37 -8.77 -5.27
CA SER A 71 14.52 -8.81 -4.37
C SER A 71 15.61 -7.82 -4.80
N ALA A 72 15.96 -7.79 -6.08
CA ALA A 72 16.91 -6.83 -6.63
C ALA A 72 16.44 -5.39 -6.47
N ALA A 73 15.15 -5.11 -6.72
CA ALA A 73 14.57 -3.78 -6.53
C ALA A 73 14.65 -3.33 -5.05
N PHE A 74 14.34 -4.21 -4.11
CA PHE A 74 14.45 -3.91 -2.68
C PHE A 74 15.89 -3.66 -2.24
N LYS A 75 16.85 -4.45 -2.72
CA LYS A 75 18.28 -4.22 -2.46
C LYS A 75 18.74 -2.88 -3.00
N ASN A 76 18.35 -2.54 -4.22
CA ASN A 76 18.66 -1.25 -4.83
C ASN A 76 18.02 -0.06 -4.10
N ALA A 77 16.86 -0.27 -3.46
CA ALA A 77 16.22 0.70 -2.58
C ALA A 77 16.87 0.79 -1.18
N GLY A 78 17.91 0.00 -0.89
CA GLY A 78 18.63 0.02 0.37
C GLY A 78 17.96 -0.76 1.51
N LEU A 79 17.02 -1.66 1.20
CA LEU A 79 16.45 -2.55 2.22
C LEU A 79 17.49 -3.57 2.66
N LYS A 80 17.56 -3.80 3.98
CA LYS A 80 18.39 -4.87 4.57
C LYS A 80 17.85 -6.23 4.16
N ASP A 81 18.75 -7.20 3.96
CA ASP A 81 18.38 -8.58 3.58
C ASP A 81 17.36 -9.19 4.53
N GLU A 82 17.49 -8.97 5.85
CA GLU A 82 16.53 -9.43 6.86
C GLU A 82 15.08 -8.99 6.57
N LYS A 83 14.89 -7.78 6.04
CA LYS A 83 13.55 -7.24 5.70
C LYS A 83 13.03 -7.83 4.39
N ILE A 84 13.91 -8.06 3.43
CA ILE A 84 13.59 -8.71 2.16
C ILE A 84 13.17 -10.16 2.42
N THR A 85 13.92 -10.88 3.25
CA THR A 85 13.57 -12.23 3.68
C THR A 85 12.24 -12.26 4.41
N ALA A 86 12.02 -11.35 5.37
CA ALA A 86 10.74 -11.28 6.09
C ALA A 86 9.55 -11.02 5.16
N PHE A 87 9.71 -10.16 4.14
CA PHE A 87 8.68 -9.93 3.13
C PHE A 87 8.34 -11.23 2.37
N PHE A 88 9.35 -11.94 1.86
CA PHE A 88 9.10 -13.17 1.12
C PHE A 88 8.56 -14.31 1.98
N LEU A 89 8.91 -14.36 3.26
CA LEU A 89 8.29 -15.30 4.21
C LEU A 89 6.80 -15.02 4.39
N ALA A 90 6.39 -13.75 4.51
CA ALA A 90 4.96 -13.39 4.60
C ALA A 90 4.21 -13.70 3.29
N VAL A 91 4.85 -13.49 2.14
CA VAL A 91 4.30 -13.90 0.84
C VAL A 91 4.12 -15.41 0.77
N ASP A 92 5.12 -16.17 1.25
CA ASP A 92 5.07 -17.64 1.27
C ASP A 92 3.99 -18.15 2.23
N GLU A 93 3.82 -17.51 3.38
CA GLU A 93 2.75 -17.80 4.33
C GLU A 93 1.38 -17.69 3.67
N TYR A 94 1.08 -16.55 3.03
CA TYR A 94 -0.17 -16.37 2.29
C TYR A 94 -0.32 -17.41 1.17
N ASN A 95 0.68 -17.53 0.29
CA ASN A 95 0.62 -18.42 -0.87
C ASN A 95 0.46 -19.90 -0.49
N ASN A 96 1.03 -20.32 0.64
CA ASN A 96 0.86 -21.68 1.16
C ASN A 96 -0.53 -21.87 1.78
N ALA A 97 -1.03 -20.88 2.54
CA ALA A 97 -2.34 -20.95 3.18
C ALA A 97 -3.49 -20.98 2.17
N VAL A 98 -3.39 -20.21 1.08
CA VAL A 98 -4.43 -20.20 0.03
C VAL A 98 -4.25 -21.28 -1.03
N GLY A 99 -3.18 -22.08 -0.96
CA GLY A 99 -2.82 -23.07 -1.97
C GLY A 99 -2.31 -22.44 -3.27
N LYS A 100 -1.07 -22.74 -3.65
CA LYS A 100 -0.41 -22.11 -4.81
C LYS A 100 -1.15 -22.36 -6.11
N GLU A 101 -1.83 -23.48 -6.26
CA GLU A 101 -2.64 -23.85 -7.42
C GLU A 101 -3.85 -22.92 -7.64
N ASN A 102 -4.28 -22.18 -6.62
CA ASN A 102 -5.37 -21.20 -6.70
C ASN A 102 -4.87 -19.80 -7.12
N LEU A 103 -3.57 -19.63 -7.37
CA LEU A 103 -2.90 -18.37 -7.68
C LEU A 103 -2.35 -18.32 -9.10
N VAL A 104 -2.00 -17.13 -9.60
CA VAL A 104 -1.26 -17.05 -10.85
C VAL A 104 0.18 -17.51 -10.64
N GLN A 105 0.62 -18.42 -11.51
CA GLN A 105 1.93 -19.09 -11.36
C GLN A 105 3.10 -18.23 -11.78
N LYS A 106 2.85 -17.18 -12.58
CA LYS A 106 3.85 -16.25 -13.09
C LYS A 106 3.23 -14.89 -13.38
N MET A 107 4.08 -13.90 -13.69
CA MET A 107 3.62 -12.60 -14.16
C MET A 107 2.64 -12.74 -15.34
N THR A 108 1.43 -12.22 -15.16
CA THR A 108 0.29 -12.41 -16.06
C THR A 108 -0.38 -11.07 -16.32
N THR A 109 -0.88 -10.87 -17.55
CA THR A 109 -1.65 -9.69 -17.94
C THR A 109 -3.11 -10.06 -18.11
N THR A 110 -4.01 -9.24 -17.58
CA THR A 110 -5.47 -9.42 -17.69
C THR A 110 -6.00 -8.79 -18.98
N ASP A 111 -7.16 -9.25 -19.45
CA ASP A 111 -7.88 -8.59 -20.56
C ASP A 111 -8.73 -7.40 -20.07
N GLY A 112 -8.92 -7.27 -18.76
CA GLY A 112 -9.71 -6.23 -18.10
C GLY A 112 -8.98 -5.58 -16.93
N PRO A 113 -9.62 -4.65 -16.20
CA PRO A 113 -8.97 -3.93 -15.10
C PRO A 113 -8.74 -4.76 -13.84
N PHE A 114 -9.23 -6.01 -13.79
CA PHE A 114 -9.18 -6.85 -12.60
C PHE A 114 -8.64 -8.25 -12.91
N PRO A 115 -7.92 -8.88 -11.95
CA PRO A 115 -7.59 -10.30 -12.01
C PRO A 115 -8.86 -11.15 -12.12
N SER A 116 -8.83 -12.17 -12.97
CA SER A 116 -9.85 -13.22 -12.94
C SER A 116 -9.47 -14.26 -11.88
N MET A 117 -9.86 -14.01 -10.64
CA MET A 117 -9.59 -14.90 -9.50
C MET A 117 -10.84 -15.06 -8.63
N ASP A 118 -10.99 -16.22 -8.00
CA ASP A 118 -12.06 -16.48 -7.03
C ASP A 118 -11.66 -15.91 -5.66
N SER A 119 -11.84 -14.61 -5.48
CA SER A 119 -11.41 -13.90 -4.28
C SER A 119 -12.09 -14.42 -3.00
N ASP A 120 -13.37 -14.78 -3.07
CA ASP A 120 -14.12 -15.29 -1.92
C ASP A 120 -13.51 -16.60 -1.44
N ARG A 121 -13.21 -17.52 -2.37
CA ARG A 121 -12.51 -18.77 -2.05
C ARG A 121 -11.13 -18.53 -1.46
N LEU A 122 -10.36 -17.55 -1.95
CA LEU A 122 -9.03 -17.26 -1.42
C LEU A 122 -9.10 -16.70 0.00
N ILE A 123 -10.10 -15.87 0.30
CA ILE A 123 -10.37 -15.38 1.65
C ILE A 123 -10.75 -16.55 2.57
N ASP A 124 -11.64 -17.42 2.12
CA ASP A 124 -12.04 -18.61 2.87
C ASP A 124 -10.84 -19.51 3.18
N LEU A 125 -9.98 -19.78 2.19
CA LEU A 125 -8.77 -20.58 2.38
C LEU A 125 -7.76 -19.90 3.32
N TRP A 126 -7.61 -18.57 3.24
CA TRP A 126 -6.74 -17.82 4.14
C TRP A 126 -7.21 -17.97 5.60
N LEU A 127 -8.49 -17.70 5.86
CA LEU A 127 -9.06 -17.77 7.21
C LEU A 127 -9.08 -19.22 7.75
N GLN A 128 -9.39 -20.20 6.91
CA GLN A 128 -9.38 -21.62 7.30
C GLN A 128 -7.99 -22.14 7.66
N ASN A 129 -6.94 -21.60 7.03
CA ASN A 129 -5.56 -22.03 7.23
C ASN A 129 -4.78 -21.14 8.21
N GLY A 130 -5.49 -20.41 9.09
CA GLY A 130 -4.89 -19.67 10.21
C GLY A 130 -4.45 -18.24 9.90
N GLY A 131 -4.85 -17.70 8.74
CA GLY A 131 -4.69 -16.31 8.40
C GLY A 131 -5.57 -15.38 9.23
N PHE A 132 -5.09 -14.17 9.50
CA PHE A 132 -5.75 -13.16 10.35
C PHE A 132 -5.68 -11.75 9.78
#